data_AF-A0AAJ0A4D0-F1
#
_entry.id   AF-A0AAJ0A4D0-F1
#
_cell.length_a   1.000
_cell.length_b   1.000
_cell.length_c   1.000
_cell.angle_alpha   90.00
_cell.angle_beta   90.00
_cell.angle_gamma   90.00
#
_symmetry.space_group_name_H-M   'P 1'
#
loop_
_entity.id
_entity.type
_entity.pdbx_description
1 polymer ?
#
loop_
_entity_poly.entity_id
_entity_poly.type
_entity_poly.pdbx_seq_one_letter_code
_entity_poly.pdbx_strand_id
1 'polypeptide(L)'
;MATESEEDANIALAAARRADVVEGKLMELKVPHRFGIERLQAAKAKQAVGLLISQGRENVSTAWFAWFVDFEIWDYIHEKFAKYRDHETFPWIDLEPAVKPKTPEDASAWCNGLKDAIKQRYHLPALERKRLGLSLMKPEPTLLRDTDEAAAALRQEIWNNVFPGRKHPHGKAFEVIIPSAVKMSSDLNWDILQHENRLPDAVCFFTVGRVHRRGHFAVALVLGYNPGVIDNEANRLILTKAYDVVLKWAQTIVITGRSMKLTRAFKGFDLPEPELGGDGEDTRMGGMEEETELTQEQLELCAGEFDVVPLNSVADYAVFRVSEWLHQEVGRTPAEDRCRLLRDWCQLEDGKFHQNLEGMTREDLQKACREAWMGKTHNWKETLDLTMWSWTEEVYWAKKIMESFDS
;
A
#
# COMPACT_ATOMS: atom_id res chain seq x y z
N MET A 1 13.90 -0.42 29.23
CA MET A 1 13.20 -1.56 28.60
C MET A 1 11.98 -1.83 29.45
N ALA A 2 10.80 -1.38 29.04
CA ALA A 2 9.56 -1.85 29.64
C ALA A 2 9.41 -3.33 29.33
N THR A 3 8.94 -4.12 30.29
CA THR A 3 8.62 -5.53 30.02
C THR A 3 7.32 -5.61 29.20
N GLU A 4 7.13 -6.66 28.40
CA GLU A 4 5.92 -6.84 27.55
C GLU A 4 4.62 -6.74 28.38
N SER A 5 4.68 -7.16 29.64
CA SER A 5 3.59 -7.03 30.62
C SER A 5 3.29 -5.58 31.05
N GLU A 6 4.28 -4.70 31.02
CA GLU A 6 4.15 -3.29 31.40
C GLU A 6 3.61 -2.45 30.23
N GLU A 7 4.04 -2.75 29.00
CA GLU A 7 3.50 -2.15 27.78
C GLU A 7 2.01 -2.50 27.59
N ASP A 8 1.65 -3.79 27.74
CA ASP A 8 0.25 -4.25 27.66
C ASP A 8 -0.64 -3.59 28.74
N ALA A 9 -0.13 -3.40 29.96
CA ALA A 9 -0.85 -2.72 31.04
C ALA A 9 -1.07 -1.23 30.75
N ASN A 10 -0.07 -0.54 30.19
CA ASN A 10 -0.16 0.86 29.80
C ASN A 10 -1.14 1.06 28.62
N ILE A 11 -1.16 0.13 27.65
CA ILE A 11 -2.12 0.13 26.54
C ILE A 11 -3.55 -0.02 27.06
N ALA A 12 -3.79 -0.93 28.01
CA ALA A 12 -5.11 -1.14 28.59
C ALA A 12 -5.61 0.08 29.38
N LEU A 13 -4.74 0.69 30.18
CA LEU A 13 -5.07 1.91 30.92
C LEU A 13 -5.35 3.10 29.99
N ALA A 14 -4.55 3.25 28.93
CA ALA A 14 -4.77 4.26 27.91
C ALA A 14 -6.14 4.06 27.24
N ALA A 15 -6.47 2.82 26.83
CA ALA A 15 -7.73 2.49 26.16
C ALA A 15 -8.97 2.94 26.95
N ALA A 16 -8.95 2.78 28.28
CA ALA A 16 -10.07 3.19 29.13
C ALA A 16 -10.31 4.72 29.14
N ARG A 17 -9.30 5.53 28.81
CA ARG A 17 -9.36 7.00 28.84
C ARG A 17 -9.41 7.63 27.44
N ARG A 18 -9.16 6.86 26.37
CA ARG A 18 -9.06 7.41 25.00
C ARG A 18 -10.34 8.08 24.53
N ALA A 19 -11.48 7.41 24.71
CA ALA A 19 -12.77 7.92 24.27
C ALA A 19 -13.10 9.28 24.92
N ASP A 20 -12.92 9.39 26.23
CA ASP A 20 -13.20 10.62 27.00
C ASP A 20 -12.33 11.80 26.53
N VAL A 21 -11.06 11.56 26.22
CA VAL A 21 -10.14 12.61 25.74
C VAL A 21 -10.48 13.04 24.31
N VAL A 22 -10.78 12.10 23.43
CA VAL A 22 -11.22 12.41 22.06
C VAL A 22 -12.53 13.22 22.11
N GLU A 23 -13.48 12.83 22.96
CA GLU A 23 -14.73 13.56 23.16
C GLU A 23 -14.49 14.95 23.77
N GLY A 24 -13.63 15.07 24.77
CA GLY A 24 -13.20 16.34 25.33
C GLY A 24 -12.60 17.27 24.28
N LYS A 25 -11.79 16.73 23.37
CA LYS A 25 -11.16 17.52 22.29
C LYS A 25 -12.17 17.98 21.25
N LEU A 26 -13.20 17.19 20.93
CA LEU A 26 -14.31 17.62 20.08
C LEU A 26 -15.02 18.85 20.66
N MET A 27 -15.25 18.86 21.97
CA MET A 27 -15.87 19.99 22.68
C MET A 27 -14.97 21.22 22.68
N GLU A 28 -13.67 21.04 22.94
CA GLU A 28 -12.66 22.10 22.93
C GLU A 28 -12.57 22.80 21.57
N LEU A 29 -12.48 22.02 20.49
CA LEU A 29 -12.41 22.52 19.11
C LEU A 29 -13.76 23.01 18.57
N LYS A 30 -14.83 22.99 19.39
CA LYS A 30 -16.19 23.42 19.03
C LYS A 30 -16.71 22.72 17.76
N VAL A 31 -16.41 21.43 17.63
CA VAL A 31 -16.83 20.64 16.48
C VAL A 31 -18.37 20.61 16.42
N PRO A 32 -19.01 20.91 15.27
CA PRO A 32 -20.46 20.97 15.19
C PRO A 32 -21.14 19.66 15.62
N HIS A 33 -22.20 19.72 16.42
CA HIS A 33 -22.91 18.54 16.96
C HIS A 33 -23.39 17.52 15.90
N ARG A 34 -23.55 17.93 14.63
CA ARG A 34 -23.83 16.99 13.54
C ARG A 34 -22.76 15.90 13.37
N PHE A 35 -21.54 16.17 13.85
CA PHE A 35 -20.38 15.28 13.90
C PHE A 35 -20.15 14.70 15.32
N GLY A 36 -21.22 14.37 16.06
CA GLY A 36 -21.08 13.72 17.37
C GLY A 36 -20.17 12.48 17.34
N ILE A 37 -19.53 12.17 18.48
CA ILE A 37 -18.47 11.16 18.57
C ILE A 37 -18.88 9.80 17.98
N GLU A 38 -20.08 9.31 18.28
CA GLU A 38 -20.59 8.03 17.75
C GLU A 38 -20.68 8.02 16.22
N ARG A 39 -21.08 9.14 15.60
CA ARG A 39 -21.17 9.26 14.14
C ARG A 39 -19.79 9.28 13.51
N LEU A 40 -18.84 10.00 14.13
CA LEU A 40 -17.46 10.02 13.69
C LEU A 40 -16.82 8.64 13.82
N GLN A 41 -17.02 7.95 14.95
CA GLN A 41 -16.57 6.57 15.16
C GLN A 41 -17.15 5.63 14.12
N ALA A 42 -18.46 5.66 13.86
CA ALA A 42 -19.07 4.82 12.84
C ALA A 42 -18.52 5.10 11.43
N ALA A 43 -18.35 6.38 11.08
CA ALA A 43 -17.81 6.79 9.78
C ALA A 43 -16.34 6.37 9.62
N LYS A 44 -15.50 6.65 10.62
CA LYS A 44 -14.08 6.33 10.62
C LYS A 44 -13.81 4.83 10.72
N ALA A 45 -14.58 4.09 11.51
CA ALA A 45 -14.52 2.62 11.51
C ALA A 45 -14.85 2.03 10.14
N LYS A 46 -15.88 2.56 9.46
CA LYS A 46 -16.21 2.12 8.09
C LYS A 46 -15.09 2.43 7.10
N GLN A 47 -14.47 3.61 7.20
CA GLN A 47 -13.31 3.99 6.38
C GLN A 47 -12.12 3.07 6.66
N ALA A 48 -11.79 2.84 7.93
CA ALA A 48 -10.72 1.96 8.39
C ALA A 48 -10.90 0.53 7.87
N VAL A 49 -12.12 -0.04 7.97
CA VAL A 49 -12.41 -1.37 7.43
C VAL A 49 -12.25 -1.41 5.91
N GLY A 50 -12.65 -0.36 5.20
CA GLY A 50 -12.39 -0.21 3.76
C GLY A 50 -10.89 -0.31 3.44
N LEU A 51 -10.05 0.39 4.21
CA LEU A 51 -8.59 0.34 4.10
C LEU A 51 -8.05 -1.07 4.43
N LEU A 52 -8.48 -1.69 5.52
CA LEU A 52 -8.05 -3.03 5.91
C LEU A 52 -8.39 -4.10 4.86
N ILE A 53 -9.59 -4.03 4.27
CA ILE A 53 -9.99 -4.89 3.15
C ILE A 53 -9.08 -4.63 1.94
N SER A 54 -8.75 -3.37 1.65
CA SER A 54 -7.86 -3.02 0.55
C SER A 54 -6.43 -3.50 0.76
N GLN A 55 -5.95 -3.54 2.01
CA GLN A 55 -4.64 -4.07 2.40
C GLN A 55 -4.62 -5.59 2.60
N GLY A 56 -5.73 -6.29 2.33
CA GLY A 56 -5.79 -7.75 2.43
C GLY A 56 -5.69 -8.29 3.86
N ARG A 57 -5.88 -7.45 4.89
CA ARG A 57 -5.80 -7.89 6.29
C ARG A 57 -7.05 -8.65 6.67
N GLU A 58 -6.90 -9.91 7.05
CA GLU A 58 -8.03 -10.80 7.38
C GLU A 58 -8.70 -10.44 8.70
N ASN A 59 -7.94 -10.41 9.79
CA ASN A 59 -8.42 -10.06 11.12
C ASN A 59 -7.46 -9.05 11.77
N VAL A 60 -7.99 -8.25 12.69
CA VAL A 60 -7.21 -7.32 13.52
C VAL A 60 -7.65 -7.44 14.98
N SER A 61 -6.76 -7.09 15.91
CA SER A 61 -7.08 -7.09 17.33
C SER A 61 -8.11 -6.00 17.67
N THR A 62 -8.94 -6.26 18.68
CA THR A 62 -9.94 -5.31 19.20
C THR A 62 -9.27 -4.03 19.69
N ALA A 63 -8.17 -4.17 20.43
CA ALA A 63 -7.42 -3.05 20.99
C ALA A 63 -6.85 -2.14 19.89
N TRP A 64 -6.22 -2.72 18.86
CA TRP A 64 -5.67 -1.95 17.75
C TRP A 64 -6.77 -1.27 16.93
N PHE A 65 -7.87 -1.97 16.62
CA PHE A 65 -8.93 -1.39 15.80
C PHE A 65 -9.58 -0.17 16.48
N ALA A 66 -9.84 -0.24 17.79
CA ALA A 66 -10.35 0.89 18.56
C ALA A 66 -9.35 2.06 18.56
N TRP A 67 -8.06 1.77 18.83
CA TRP A 67 -7.00 2.77 18.81
C TRP A 67 -6.89 3.46 17.44
N PHE A 68 -6.95 2.70 16.34
CA PHE A 68 -6.84 3.23 14.99
C PHE A 68 -8.02 4.13 14.63
N VAL A 69 -9.24 3.77 15.04
CA VAL A 69 -10.43 4.62 14.85
C VAL A 69 -10.30 5.92 15.64
N ASP A 70 -9.84 5.87 16.89
CA ASP A 70 -9.63 7.07 17.71
C ASP A 70 -8.56 7.98 17.11
N PHE A 71 -7.45 7.39 16.63
CA PHE A 71 -6.39 8.10 15.92
C PHE A 71 -6.91 8.81 14.65
N GLU A 72 -7.70 8.12 13.83
CA GLU A 72 -8.32 8.68 12.62
C GLU A 72 -9.32 9.82 12.91
N ILE A 73 -10.02 9.75 14.05
CA ILE A 73 -10.88 10.84 14.51
C ILE A 73 -10.01 12.02 14.95
N TRP A 74 -8.96 11.77 15.74
CA TRP A 74 -8.05 12.80 16.23
C TRP A 74 -7.40 13.58 15.09
N ASP A 75 -6.85 12.87 14.10
CA ASP A 75 -6.22 13.48 12.93
C ASP A 75 -7.24 14.30 12.14
N TYR A 76 -8.43 13.74 11.88
CA TYR A 76 -9.50 14.45 11.17
C TYR A 76 -9.94 15.74 11.87
N ILE A 77 -10.11 15.72 13.19
CA ILE A 77 -10.61 16.91 13.91
C ILE A 77 -9.55 18.02 13.93
N HIS A 78 -8.27 17.67 14.03
CA HIS A 78 -7.19 18.64 13.97
C HIS A 78 -7.02 19.20 12.55
N GLU A 79 -7.06 18.34 11.52
CA GLU A 79 -6.96 18.78 10.12
C GLU A 79 -8.11 19.75 9.74
N LYS A 80 -9.33 19.50 10.24
CA LYS A 80 -10.51 20.29 9.83
C LYS A 80 -10.86 21.46 10.74
N PHE A 81 -10.56 21.39 12.03
CA PHE A 81 -11.07 22.35 13.02
C PHE A 81 -9.98 23.02 13.85
N ALA A 82 -8.78 22.44 13.96
CA ALA A 82 -7.68 23.14 14.63
C ALA A 82 -7.14 24.26 13.74
N LYS A 83 -6.63 25.33 14.35
CA LYS A 83 -5.88 26.35 13.62
C LYS A 83 -4.52 25.76 13.22
N TYR A 84 -3.92 26.31 12.17
CA TYR A 84 -2.68 25.79 11.54
C TYR A 84 -1.48 25.57 12.49
N ARG A 85 -1.50 26.11 13.72
CA ARG A 85 -0.44 25.93 14.74
C ARG A 85 -0.87 25.13 15.97
N ASP A 86 -2.12 24.71 16.03
CA ASP A 86 -2.72 24.00 17.16
C ASP A 86 -2.94 22.50 16.83
N HIS A 87 -2.25 21.98 15.80
CA HIS A 87 -2.30 20.55 15.50
C HIS A 87 -1.50 19.81 16.58
N GLU A 88 -2.20 19.10 17.45
CA GLU A 88 -1.61 18.27 18.50
C GLU A 88 -1.38 16.84 18.01
N THR A 89 -0.26 16.25 18.39
CA THR A 89 -0.02 14.83 18.18
C THR A 89 -1.03 14.00 18.98
N PHE A 90 -1.46 12.87 18.40
CA PHE A 90 -2.32 11.94 19.12
C PHE A 90 -1.61 11.47 20.42
N PRO A 91 -2.21 11.66 21.61
CA PRO A 91 -1.51 11.47 22.88
C PRO A 91 -0.97 10.06 23.13
N TRP A 92 -1.48 9.08 22.38
CA TRP A 92 -1.10 7.67 22.50
C TRP A 92 -0.48 7.11 21.23
N ILE A 93 0.17 7.97 20.43
CA ILE A 93 0.86 7.56 19.21
C ILE A 93 1.88 6.46 19.49
N ASP A 94 2.64 6.56 20.59
CA ASP A 94 3.66 5.58 20.99
C ASP A 94 3.09 4.31 21.65
N LEU A 95 1.78 4.27 21.91
CA LEU A 95 1.09 3.11 22.49
C LEU A 95 0.20 2.40 21.45
N GLU A 96 0.61 2.39 20.17
CA GLU A 96 -0.06 1.64 19.11
C GLU A 96 -0.07 0.13 19.46
N PRO A 97 -1.25 -0.50 19.64
CA PRO A 97 -1.33 -1.92 19.99
C PRO A 97 -0.90 -2.83 18.82
N ALA A 98 -0.72 -4.12 19.08
CA ALA A 98 -0.44 -5.08 18.01
C ALA A 98 -1.65 -5.22 17.06
N VAL A 99 -1.41 -5.06 15.75
CA VAL A 99 -2.45 -5.22 14.72
C VAL A 99 -3.03 -6.64 14.72
N LYS A 100 -2.15 -7.66 14.80
CA LYS A 100 -2.57 -9.06 14.80
C LYS A 100 -3.11 -9.46 16.18
N PRO A 101 -4.28 -10.13 16.26
CA PRO A 101 -4.79 -10.65 17.53
C PRO A 101 -3.87 -11.75 18.08
N LYS A 102 -3.70 -11.82 19.41
CA LYS A 102 -2.88 -12.88 20.05
C LYS A 102 -3.67 -14.19 20.12
N THR A 103 -4.98 -14.12 20.37
CA THR A 103 -5.91 -15.26 20.29
C THR A 103 -7.13 -14.95 19.40
N PRO A 104 -7.91 -15.96 18.96
CA PRO A 104 -9.14 -15.73 18.21
C PRO A 104 -10.16 -14.81 18.92
N GLU A 105 -10.21 -14.86 20.24
CA GLU A 105 -11.10 -14.04 21.08
C GLU A 105 -10.70 -12.56 21.09
N ASP A 106 -9.42 -12.25 20.87
CA ASP A 106 -8.93 -10.88 20.76
C ASP A 106 -9.32 -10.21 19.44
N ALA A 107 -9.77 -10.99 18.45
CA ALA A 107 -10.16 -10.47 17.14
C ALA A 107 -11.36 -9.53 17.26
N SER A 108 -11.27 -8.39 16.58
CA SER A 108 -12.30 -7.35 16.64
C SER A 108 -13.61 -7.79 15.99
N ALA A 109 -14.59 -8.16 16.81
CA ALA A 109 -15.95 -8.47 16.36
C ALA A 109 -16.58 -7.27 15.61
N TRP A 110 -16.27 -6.04 16.05
CA TRP A 110 -16.73 -4.82 15.41
C TRP A 110 -16.17 -4.66 13.99
N CYS A 111 -14.86 -4.84 13.83
CA CYS A 111 -14.21 -4.83 12.51
C CYS A 111 -14.77 -5.93 11.61
N ASN A 112 -14.88 -7.15 12.13
CA ASN A 112 -15.33 -8.32 11.36
C ASN A 112 -16.78 -8.16 10.88
N GLY A 113 -17.70 -7.71 11.74
CA GLY A 113 -19.09 -7.45 11.35
C GLY A 113 -19.21 -6.37 10.26
N LEU A 114 -18.45 -5.28 10.37
CA LEU A 114 -18.40 -4.24 9.34
C LEU A 114 -17.79 -4.76 8.04
N LYS A 115 -16.73 -5.57 8.15
CA LYS A 115 -16.02 -6.15 7.02
C LYS A 115 -16.91 -7.07 6.21
N ASP A 116 -17.69 -7.91 6.88
CA ASP A 116 -18.64 -8.81 6.23
C ASP A 116 -19.72 -8.00 5.50
N ALA A 117 -20.29 -6.98 6.15
CA ALA A 117 -21.28 -6.10 5.53
C ALA A 117 -20.72 -5.38 4.28
N ILE A 118 -19.46 -4.93 4.32
CA ILE A 118 -18.81 -4.28 3.17
C ILE A 118 -18.48 -5.30 2.07
N LYS A 119 -17.92 -6.47 2.43
CA LYS A 119 -17.60 -7.54 1.48
C LYS A 119 -18.84 -8.04 0.74
N GLN A 120 -19.96 -8.24 1.44
CA GLN A 120 -21.24 -8.61 0.82
C GLN A 120 -21.63 -7.61 -0.26
N ARG A 121 -21.45 -6.30 -0.03
CA ARG A 121 -21.68 -5.27 -1.05
C ARG A 121 -20.67 -5.33 -2.18
N TYR A 122 -19.40 -5.66 -1.93
CA TYR A 122 -18.37 -5.76 -2.97
C TYR A 122 -18.53 -6.97 -3.88
N HIS A 123 -19.07 -8.08 -3.38
CA HIS A 123 -19.26 -9.32 -4.14
C HIS A 123 -20.59 -9.43 -4.89
N LEU A 124 -21.43 -8.38 -4.86
CA LEU A 124 -22.63 -8.32 -5.70
C LEU A 124 -22.26 -8.40 -7.19
N PRO A 125 -22.98 -9.19 -8.02
CA PRO A 125 -22.78 -9.23 -9.46
C PRO A 125 -22.90 -7.84 -10.11
N ALA A 126 -22.18 -7.59 -11.19
CA ALA A 126 -22.08 -6.25 -11.77
C ALA A 126 -23.43 -5.64 -12.20
N LEU A 127 -24.35 -6.45 -12.71
CA LEU A 127 -25.70 -5.99 -13.06
C LEU A 127 -26.51 -5.55 -11.84
N GLU A 128 -26.38 -6.25 -10.72
CA GLU A 128 -27.03 -5.88 -9.46
C GLU A 128 -26.41 -4.60 -8.88
N ARG A 129 -25.08 -4.45 -8.97
CA ARG A 129 -24.38 -3.21 -8.60
C ARG A 129 -24.93 -2.02 -9.39
N LYS A 130 -25.08 -2.18 -10.71
CA LYS A 130 -25.66 -1.15 -11.59
C LYS A 130 -27.10 -0.81 -11.20
N ARG A 131 -27.93 -1.82 -10.92
CA ARG A 131 -29.31 -1.63 -10.45
C ARG A 131 -29.40 -0.82 -9.15
N LEU A 132 -28.45 -1.03 -8.23
CA LEU A 132 -28.38 -0.34 -6.94
C LEU A 132 -27.63 1.01 -6.99
N GLY A 133 -27.20 1.45 -8.17
CA GLY A 133 -26.43 2.69 -8.32
C GLY A 133 -25.05 2.65 -7.65
N LEU A 134 -24.48 1.46 -7.48
CA LEU A 134 -23.13 1.28 -6.94
C LEU A 134 -22.08 1.39 -8.05
N SER A 135 -20.85 1.74 -7.69
CA SER A 135 -19.72 1.75 -8.64
C SER A 135 -19.54 0.37 -9.28
N LEU A 136 -19.21 0.32 -10.56
CA LEU A 136 -19.02 -0.96 -11.27
C LEU A 136 -17.97 -1.84 -10.57
N MET A 137 -16.80 -1.25 -10.30
CA MET A 137 -15.70 -1.88 -9.61
C MET A 137 -15.67 -1.48 -8.14
N LYS A 138 -14.98 -2.30 -7.32
CA LYS A 138 -14.73 -2.00 -5.91
C LYS A 138 -14.03 -0.64 -5.77
N PRO A 139 -14.45 0.22 -4.82
CA PRO A 139 -13.71 1.43 -4.44
C PRO A 139 -12.31 1.07 -3.93
N GLU A 140 -11.33 1.88 -4.28
CA GLU A 140 -9.92 1.68 -3.91
C GLU A 140 -9.43 2.83 -3.05
N PRO A 141 -8.45 2.63 -2.15
CA PRO A 141 -7.74 3.74 -1.54
C PRO A 141 -6.92 4.48 -2.59
N THR A 142 -6.51 5.71 -2.29
CA THR A 142 -5.60 6.47 -3.15
C THR A 142 -4.23 5.81 -3.15
N LEU A 143 -3.71 5.54 -4.34
CA LEU A 143 -2.38 4.97 -4.57
C LEU A 143 -1.40 6.12 -4.81
N LEU A 144 -0.55 6.39 -3.82
CA LEU A 144 0.52 7.36 -3.99
C LEU A 144 1.55 6.85 -5.01
N ARG A 145 1.65 7.48 -6.17
CA ARG A 145 2.56 7.04 -7.24
C ARG A 145 3.92 7.74 -7.14
N ASP A 146 4.94 7.02 -7.59
CA ASP A 146 6.22 7.62 -7.94
C ASP A 146 6.05 8.37 -9.27
N THR A 147 5.97 9.69 -9.20
CA THR A 147 5.64 10.54 -10.37
C THR A 147 6.87 11.23 -10.96
N ASP A 148 8.03 11.14 -10.30
CA ASP A 148 9.28 11.70 -10.81
C ASP A 148 9.99 10.67 -11.69
N GLU A 149 9.66 10.69 -12.98
CA GLU A 149 10.24 9.78 -13.97
C GLU A 149 11.76 9.95 -14.11
N ALA A 150 12.28 11.16 -13.93
CA ALA A 150 13.72 11.42 -14.02
C ALA A 150 14.46 10.79 -12.83
N ALA A 151 13.94 10.97 -11.62
CA ALA A 151 14.49 10.34 -10.43
C ALA A 151 14.36 8.80 -10.50
N ALA A 152 13.26 8.28 -11.04
CA ALA A 152 13.08 6.84 -11.25
C ALA A 152 14.08 6.26 -12.26
N ALA A 153 14.30 6.96 -13.38
CA ALA A 153 15.29 6.57 -14.39
C ALA A 153 16.72 6.59 -13.80
N LEU A 154 17.06 7.63 -13.03
CA LEU A 154 18.35 7.72 -12.34
C LEU A 154 18.55 6.56 -11.35
N ARG A 155 17.54 6.22 -10.54
CA ARG A 155 17.60 5.05 -9.64
C ARG A 155 17.87 3.76 -10.41
N GLN A 156 17.24 3.57 -11.56
CA GLN A 156 17.46 2.40 -12.40
C GLN A 156 18.89 2.38 -13.00
N GLU A 157 19.40 3.53 -13.42
CA GLU A 157 20.77 3.66 -13.91
C GLU A 157 21.79 3.32 -12.81
N ILE A 158 21.62 3.91 -11.62
CA ILE A 158 22.46 3.61 -10.45
C ILE A 158 22.39 2.11 -10.12
N TRP A 159 21.20 1.51 -10.12
CA TRP A 159 21.06 0.07 -9.88
C TRP A 159 21.86 -0.75 -10.87
N ASN A 160 21.76 -0.45 -12.17
CA ASN A 160 22.49 -1.17 -13.20
C ASN A 160 24.01 -1.00 -13.07
N ASN A 161 24.47 0.16 -12.58
CA ASN A 161 25.88 0.43 -12.33
C ASN A 161 26.41 -0.33 -11.11
N VAL A 162 25.65 -0.34 -10.01
CA VAL A 162 26.07 -0.94 -8.73
C VAL A 162 25.84 -2.45 -8.71
N PHE A 163 24.79 -2.94 -9.36
CA PHE A 163 24.38 -4.33 -9.39
C PHE A 163 24.23 -4.85 -10.84
N PRO A 164 25.33 -4.89 -11.61
CA PRO A 164 25.28 -5.23 -13.03
C PRO A 164 24.67 -6.62 -13.25
N GLY A 165 23.66 -6.68 -14.13
CA GLY A 165 22.96 -7.91 -14.49
C GLY A 165 22.00 -8.47 -13.42
N ARG A 166 21.90 -7.84 -12.24
CA ARG A 166 20.95 -8.26 -11.21
C ARG A 166 19.60 -7.59 -11.43
N LYS A 167 18.52 -8.38 -11.40
CA LYS A 167 17.16 -7.83 -11.30
C LYS A 167 16.97 -7.28 -9.90
N HIS A 168 16.31 -6.13 -9.79
CA HIS A 168 15.86 -5.66 -8.48
C HIS A 168 14.88 -6.69 -7.89
N PRO A 169 15.02 -7.03 -6.60
CA PRO A 169 14.31 -8.15 -6.01
C PRO A 169 12.80 -7.89 -5.90
N HIS A 170 12.39 -6.61 -5.76
CA HIS A 170 11.01 -6.22 -5.52
C HIS A 170 10.70 -4.92 -6.28
N GLY A 171 9.47 -4.79 -6.82
CA GLY A 171 8.98 -3.54 -7.39
C GLY A 171 9.90 -2.93 -8.44
N LYS A 172 10.53 -1.80 -8.11
CA LYS A 172 11.53 -1.08 -8.91
C LYS A 172 12.87 -0.96 -8.17
N ALA A 173 13.89 -0.46 -8.86
CA ALA A 173 15.20 -0.17 -8.27
C ALA A 173 15.10 0.68 -6.99
N PHE A 174 15.81 0.25 -5.94
CA PHE A 174 15.86 0.89 -4.62
C PHE A 174 14.51 1.02 -3.89
N GLU A 175 13.56 0.13 -4.17
CA GLU A 175 12.31 0.01 -3.42
C GLU A 175 12.33 -1.16 -2.44
N VAL A 176 11.80 -0.94 -1.24
CA VAL A 176 11.55 -1.97 -0.23
C VAL A 176 10.08 -1.92 0.18
N ILE A 177 9.37 -3.05 0.05
CA ILE A 177 7.99 -3.14 0.51
C ILE A 177 7.97 -3.11 2.04
N ILE A 178 7.16 -2.21 2.60
CA ILE A 178 7.01 -2.07 4.05
C ILE A 178 6.16 -3.26 4.55
N PRO A 179 6.69 -4.12 5.44
CA PRO A 179 5.97 -5.29 5.92
C PRO A 179 4.67 -4.91 6.62
N SER A 180 3.65 -5.77 6.49
CA SER A 180 2.35 -5.55 7.13
C SER A 180 2.40 -5.51 8.66
N ALA A 181 3.45 -6.04 9.29
CA ALA A 181 3.65 -6.01 10.73
C ALA A 181 4.17 -4.66 11.25
N VAL A 182 4.62 -3.75 10.37
CA VAL A 182 5.08 -2.41 10.77
C VAL A 182 3.91 -1.60 11.34
N LYS A 183 4.13 -1.03 12.53
CA LYS A 183 3.28 0.00 13.14
C LYS A 183 3.46 1.31 12.36
N MET A 184 2.67 1.48 11.30
CA MET A 184 2.85 2.58 10.35
C MET A 184 2.81 3.95 11.01
N SER A 185 1.93 4.13 12.01
CA SER A 185 1.75 5.41 12.67
C SER A 185 2.88 5.71 13.67
N SER A 186 3.23 4.76 14.54
CA SER A 186 4.23 4.99 15.60
C SER A 186 5.68 4.78 15.18
N ASP A 187 5.96 3.85 14.25
CA ASP A 187 7.32 3.38 13.99
C ASP A 187 7.89 3.87 12.66
N LEU A 188 7.03 4.19 11.69
CA LEU A 188 7.48 4.66 10.38
C LEU A 188 7.14 6.14 10.16
N ASN A 189 5.85 6.49 10.13
CA ASN A 189 5.42 7.86 9.85
C ASN A 189 5.98 8.82 10.89
N TRP A 190 5.95 8.44 12.17
CA TRP A 190 6.54 9.25 13.23
C TRP A 190 8.05 9.42 13.07
N ASP A 191 8.79 8.31 12.89
CA ASP A 191 10.24 8.33 12.69
C ASP A 191 10.65 9.23 11.49
N ILE A 192 9.85 9.20 10.42
CA ILE A 192 10.02 10.04 9.23
C ILE A 192 9.71 11.51 9.52
N LEU A 193 8.56 11.80 10.13
CA LEU A 193 8.09 13.17 10.38
C LEU A 193 8.97 13.91 11.38
N GLN A 194 9.51 13.19 12.37
CA GLN A 194 10.43 13.76 13.35
C GLN A 194 11.87 13.84 12.85
N HIS A 195 12.16 13.41 11.62
CA HIS A 195 13.53 13.29 11.08
C HIS A 195 14.48 12.55 12.02
N GLU A 196 13.96 11.60 12.80
CA GLU A 196 14.78 10.84 13.74
C GLU A 196 15.67 9.84 13.00
N ASN A 197 15.25 9.42 11.81
CA ASN A 197 15.99 8.54 10.93
C ASN A 197 17.15 9.30 10.31
N ARG A 198 18.26 9.38 11.03
CA ARG A 198 19.51 10.03 10.61
C ARG A 198 20.08 9.39 9.33
N LEU A 199 19.47 9.69 8.19
CA LEU A 199 20.00 9.39 6.89
C LEU A 199 21.19 10.31 6.62
N PRO A 200 22.18 9.84 5.85
CA PRO A 200 23.17 10.72 5.27
C PRO A 200 22.51 11.80 4.40
N ASP A 201 23.04 13.02 4.41
CA ASP A 201 22.50 14.18 3.66
C ASP A 201 22.30 13.90 2.16
N ALA A 202 23.05 12.95 1.59
CA ALA A 202 22.93 12.57 0.19
C ALA A 202 21.63 11.82 -0.15
N VAL A 203 21.01 11.13 0.82
CA VAL A 203 19.91 10.18 0.60
C VAL A 203 18.62 10.67 1.25
N CYS A 204 17.51 10.37 0.59
CA CYS A 204 16.17 10.53 1.14
C CYS A 204 15.37 9.24 0.98
N PHE A 205 14.29 9.12 1.76
CA PHE A 205 13.23 8.17 1.49
C PHE A 205 11.93 8.92 1.19
N PHE A 206 11.04 8.25 0.47
CA PHE A 206 9.64 8.61 0.39
C PHE A 206 8.80 7.34 0.23
N THR A 207 7.51 7.41 0.54
CA THR A 207 6.62 6.25 0.43
C THR A 207 5.80 6.31 -0.84
N VAL A 208 5.54 5.15 -1.43
CA VAL A 208 4.66 4.98 -2.59
C VAL A 208 3.74 3.78 -2.38
N GLY A 209 2.56 3.81 -2.97
CA GLY A 209 1.64 2.69 -3.01
C GLY A 209 2.02 1.68 -4.08
N ARG A 210 1.91 0.39 -3.77
CA ARG A 210 2.05 -0.74 -4.70
C ARG A 210 0.86 -1.67 -4.56
N VAL A 211 0.70 -2.57 -5.53
CA VAL A 211 -0.30 -3.64 -5.47
C VAL A 211 0.44 -4.95 -5.28
N HIS A 212 0.21 -5.61 -4.15
CA HIS A 212 0.67 -6.96 -3.89
C HIS A 212 0.03 -7.93 -4.88
N ARG A 213 0.71 -9.01 -5.26
CA ARG A 213 0.21 -9.98 -6.25
C ARG A 213 -1.08 -10.68 -5.84
N ARG A 214 -1.37 -10.70 -4.55
CA ARG A 214 -2.66 -11.14 -3.96
C ARG A 214 -3.80 -10.12 -4.13
N GLY A 215 -3.59 -9.04 -4.88
CA GLY A 215 -4.61 -8.03 -5.20
C GLY A 215 -4.90 -7.01 -4.11
N HIS A 216 -4.02 -6.88 -3.11
CA HIS A 216 -4.15 -5.90 -2.04
C HIS A 216 -3.11 -4.80 -2.13
N PHE A 217 -3.38 -3.65 -1.52
CA PHE A 217 -2.50 -2.49 -1.51
C PHE A 217 -1.39 -2.69 -0.48
N ALA A 218 -0.16 -2.39 -0.90
CA ALA A 218 1.04 -2.36 -0.06
C ALA A 218 1.66 -0.96 -0.15
N VAL A 219 2.46 -0.60 0.85
CA VAL A 219 3.27 0.62 0.82
C VAL A 219 4.72 0.20 0.61
N ALA A 220 5.46 0.90 -0.24
CA ALA A 220 6.88 0.73 -0.44
C ALA A 220 7.63 1.99 0.02
N LEU A 221 8.78 1.78 0.64
CA LEU A 221 9.76 2.82 0.90
C LEU A 221 10.72 2.88 -0.29
N VAL A 222 10.80 4.03 -0.95
CA VAL A 222 11.71 4.29 -2.07
C VAL A 222 12.87 5.10 -1.57
N LEU A 223 14.09 4.64 -1.84
CA LEU A 223 15.30 5.38 -1.53
C LEU A 223 15.82 6.08 -2.78
N GLY A 224 16.22 7.33 -2.63
CA GLY A 224 16.79 8.13 -3.70
C GLY A 224 17.72 9.21 -3.17
N TYR A 225 18.12 10.13 -4.05
CA TYR A 225 18.92 11.26 -3.66
C TYR A 225 18.09 12.44 -3.18
N ASN A 226 18.63 13.19 -2.22
CA ASN A 226 18.09 14.51 -1.90
C ASN A 226 18.24 15.46 -3.11
N PRO A 227 17.34 16.45 -3.24
CA PRO A 227 17.44 17.45 -4.31
C PRO A 227 18.82 18.12 -4.35
N GLY A 228 19.44 18.16 -5.53
CA GLY A 228 20.74 18.81 -5.75
C GLY A 228 21.98 17.95 -5.50
N VAL A 229 21.81 16.71 -5.03
CA VAL A 229 22.92 15.74 -4.89
C VAL A 229 23.38 15.26 -6.27
N ILE A 230 24.67 15.34 -6.52
CA ILE A 230 25.30 14.89 -7.77
C ILE A 230 25.49 13.38 -7.72
N ASP A 231 25.17 12.69 -8.81
CA ASP A 231 25.46 11.27 -8.95
C ASP A 231 26.97 11.02 -9.14
N ASN A 232 27.59 10.38 -8.16
CA ASN A 232 29.00 10.00 -8.16
C ASN A 232 29.19 8.69 -7.37
N GLU A 233 30.37 8.09 -7.47
CA GLU A 233 30.66 6.79 -6.85
C GLU A 233 30.39 6.76 -5.34
N ALA A 234 30.79 7.80 -4.61
CA ALA A 234 30.57 7.91 -3.18
C ALA A 234 29.06 7.94 -2.83
N ASN A 235 28.27 8.77 -3.52
CA ASN A 235 26.83 8.87 -3.28
C ASN A 235 26.09 7.60 -3.68
N ARG A 236 26.52 6.90 -4.74
CA ARG A 236 25.97 5.59 -5.13
C ARG A 236 26.21 4.55 -4.05
N LEU A 237 27.39 4.54 -3.44
CA LEU A 237 27.72 3.65 -2.32
C LEU A 237 26.87 3.97 -1.08
N ILE A 238 26.70 5.26 -0.75
CA ILE A 238 25.84 5.70 0.37
C ILE A 238 24.40 5.22 0.16
N LEU A 239 23.83 5.45 -1.03
CA LEU A 239 22.47 4.99 -1.38
C LEU A 239 22.33 3.48 -1.27
N THR A 240 23.33 2.75 -1.76
CA THR A 240 23.34 1.28 -1.75
C THR A 240 23.38 0.73 -0.33
N LYS A 241 24.22 1.29 0.54
CA LYS A 241 24.26 0.90 1.95
C LYS A 241 22.95 1.23 2.67
N ALA A 242 22.38 2.41 2.40
CA ALA A 242 21.09 2.78 3.00
C ALA A 242 19.99 1.79 2.57
N TYR A 243 20.00 1.37 1.31
CA TYR A 243 19.06 0.37 0.79
C TYR A 243 19.22 -0.98 1.49
N ASP A 244 20.46 -1.46 1.67
CA ASP A 244 20.73 -2.72 2.38
C ASP A 244 20.19 -2.69 3.82
N VAL A 245 20.40 -1.58 4.54
CA VAL A 245 19.87 -1.41 5.91
C VAL A 245 18.34 -1.44 5.93
N VAL A 246 17.68 -0.76 5.01
CA VAL A 246 16.21 -0.77 4.91
C VAL A 246 15.70 -2.17 4.54
N LEU A 247 16.37 -2.87 3.62
CA LEU A 247 15.98 -4.22 3.21
C LEU A 247 16.10 -5.19 4.39
N LYS A 248 17.23 -5.18 5.11
CA LYS A 248 17.45 -6.01 6.31
C LYS A 248 16.46 -5.68 7.42
N TRP A 249 16.14 -4.41 7.61
CA TRP A 249 15.08 -3.98 8.52
C TRP A 249 13.73 -4.61 8.16
N ALA A 250 13.31 -4.51 6.89
CA ALA A 250 12.04 -5.08 6.44
C ALA A 250 12.03 -6.61 6.59
N GLN A 251 13.10 -7.30 6.16
CA GLN A 251 13.25 -8.75 6.31
C GLN A 251 13.17 -9.20 7.77
N THR A 252 13.84 -8.49 8.68
CA THR A 252 13.80 -8.78 10.12
C THR A 252 12.38 -8.72 10.65
N ILE A 253 11.59 -7.73 10.23
CA ILE A 253 10.19 -7.58 10.65
C ILE A 253 9.32 -8.70 10.06
N VAL A 254 9.55 -9.10 8.81
CA VAL A 254 8.84 -10.23 8.19
C VAL A 254 9.10 -11.52 8.96
N ILE A 255 10.37 -11.81 9.27
CA ILE A 255 10.81 -13.04 9.93
C ILE A 255 10.32 -13.09 11.39
N THR A 256 10.48 -11.98 12.12
CA THR A 256 10.13 -11.94 13.55
C THR A 256 8.65 -11.66 13.79
N GLY A 257 7.95 -11.10 12.80
CA GLY A 257 6.58 -10.59 12.93
C GLY A 257 6.45 -9.38 13.87
N ARG A 258 7.56 -8.78 14.31
CA ARG A 258 7.60 -7.70 15.29
C ARG A 258 7.99 -6.39 14.61
N SER A 259 7.19 -5.35 14.82
CA SER A 259 7.51 -4.00 14.34
C SER A 259 8.79 -3.48 15.00
N MET A 260 9.55 -2.71 14.23
CA MET A 260 10.74 -2.01 14.69
C MET A 260 10.80 -0.65 14.01
N LYS A 261 11.12 0.39 14.79
CA LYS A 261 11.45 1.73 14.31
C LYS A 261 12.58 1.72 13.29
N LEU A 262 12.42 2.47 12.20
CA LEU A 262 13.43 2.55 11.14
C LEU A 262 14.72 3.20 11.66
N THR A 263 14.59 4.18 12.56
CA THR A 263 15.71 4.82 13.27
C THR A 263 16.68 3.85 13.92
N ARG A 264 16.14 2.75 14.48
CA ARG A 264 16.94 1.71 15.14
C ARG A 264 17.77 0.93 14.13
N ALA A 265 17.27 0.71 12.91
CA ALA A 265 18.03 0.04 11.86
C ALA A 265 19.23 0.88 11.39
N PHE A 266 19.10 2.21 11.41
CA PHE A 266 20.20 3.14 11.09
C PHE A 266 21.16 3.39 12.26
N LYS A 267 20.93 2.81 13.44
CA LYS A 267 21.81 2.98 14.60
C LYS A 267 23.12 2.21 14.37
N GLY A 268 24.18 2.93 13.99
CA GLY A 268 25.47 2.33 13.60
C GLY A 268 25.68 2.28 12.09
N PHE A 269 24.92 3.07 11.33
CA PHE A 269 25.22 3.30 9.92
C PHE A 269 26.56 4.04 9.78
N ASP A 270 27.63 3.28 9.57
CA ASP A 270 28.96 3.82 9.31
C ASP A 270 29.28 3.71 7.81
N LEU A 271 29.64 4.86 7.21
CA LEU A 271 30.19 4.89 5.87
C LEU A 271 31.59 4.27 5.93
N PRO A 272 31.96 3.41 4.96
CA PRO A 272 33.32 2.92 4.93
C PRO A 272 34.22 4.12 4.67
N GLU A 273 35.31 4.26 5.43
CA GLU A 273 36.33 5.24 5.09
C GLU A 273 36.81 4.92 3.66
N PRO A 274 36.98 5.93 2.78
CA PRO A 274 37.53 5.68 1.48
C PRO A 274 38.93 5.09 1.67
N GLU A 275 39.15 3.85 1.23
CA GLU A 275 40.47 3.24 1.20
C GLU A 275 41.34 4.03 0.22
N LEU A 276 41.97 5.09 0.73
CA LEU A 276 43.02 5.85 0.07
C LEU A 276 44.28 5.00 0.04
N GLY A 277 44.31 3.96 -0.81
CA GLY A 277 45.54 3.19 -1.01
C GLY A 277 45.33 1.76 -1.49
N GLY A 278 44.77 1.59 -2.68
CA GLY A 278 44.83 0.32 -3.40
C GLY A 278 44.87 0.59 -4.90
N ASP A 279 46.03 0.37 -5.52
CA ASP A 279 46.20 0.46 -6.96
C ASP A 279 45.15 -0.41 -7.67
N GLY A 280 44.65 0.11 -8.80
CA GLY A 280 43.51 -0.43 -9.51
C GLY A 280 43.64 -1.91 -9.87
N GLU A 281 42.75 -2.71 -9.33
CA GLU A 281 42.15 -3.88 -9.99
C GLU A 281 40.96 -4.34 -9.13
N ASP A 282 39.77 -4.33 -9.72
CA ASP A 282 38.50 -4.87 -9.18
C ASP A 282 37.92 -4.15 -7.93
N THR A 283 37.50 -2.89 -8.07
CA THR A 283 36.48 -2.25 -7.19
C THR A 283 35.10 -2.89 -7.41
N ARG A 284 35.00 -4.21 -7.21
CA ARG A 284 33.72 -4.84 -6.93
C ARG A 284 33.27 -4.26 -5.61
N MET A 285 32.22 -3.44 -5.63
CA MET A 285 31.59 -2.91 -4.42
C MET A 285 31.11 -4.08 -3.55
N GLY A 286 32.02 -4.63 -2.75
CA GLY A 286 31.81 -5.65 -1.73
C GLY A 286 31.10 -5.04 -0.52
N GLY A 287 29.84 -4.64 -0.71
CA GLY A 287 29.00 -4.07 0.33
C GLY A 287 27.81 -4.94 0.74
N MET A 288 27.65 -6.12 0.14
CA MET A 288 26.54 -7.05 0.41
C MET A 288 26.98 -8.35 1.12
N GLU A 289 28.25 -8.50 1.52
CA GLU A 289 28.79 -9.80 1.97
C GLU A 289 28.51 -10.18 3.43
N GLU A 290 27.86 -9.32 4.23
CA GLU A 290 27.21 -9.81 5.45
C GLU A 290 25.76 -10.23 5.13
N GLU A 291 25.65 -11.31 4.38
CA GLU A 291 24.44 -12.14 4.35
C GLU A 291 24.33 -12.78 5.74
N THR A 292 23.48 -12.23 6.61
CA THR A 292 22.80 -13.09 7.58
C THR A 292 22.17 -14.20 6.76
N GLU A 293 22.74 -15.42 6.80
CA GLU A 293 22.25 -16.57 6.05
C GLU A 293 20.81 -16.86 6.46
N LEU A 294 19.86 -16.28 5.75
CA LEU A 294 18.45 -16.55 5.92
C LEU A 294 18.20 -18.00 5.49
N THR A 295 17.40 -18.73 6.26
CA THR A 295 16.97 -20.06 5.84
C THR A 295 16.11 -19.94 4.57
N GLN A 296 16.04 -21.01 3.79
CA GLN A 296 15.20 -21.05 2.59
C GLN A 296 13.72 -20.68 2.89
N GLU A 297 13.20 -21.14 4.03
CA GLU A 297 11.84 -20.79 4.49
C GLU A 297 11.69 -19.28 4.75
N GLN A 298 12.71 -18.64 5.34
CA GLN A 298 12.70 -17.20 5.59
C GLN A 298 12.80 -16.39 4.29
N LEU A 299 13.57 -16.88 3.31
CA LEU A 299 13.66 -16.27 1.98
C LEU A 299 12.32 -16.35 1.25
N GLU A 300 11.65 -17.50 1.29
CA GLU A 300 10.33 -17.69 0.70
C GLU A 300 9.26 -16.82 1.37
N LEU A 301 9.33 -16.68 2.69
CA LEU A 301 8.44 -15.78 3.43
C LEU A 301 8.63 -14.31 3.01
N CYS A 302 9.88 -13.85 2.91
CA CYS A 302 10.19 -12.49 2.45
C CYS A 302 9.77 -12.27 1.00
N ALA A 303 10.09 -13.22 0.11
CA ALA A 303 9.69 -13.16 -1.29
C ALA A 303 8.17 -13.06 -1.42
N GLY A 304 7.43 -13.83 -0.61
CA GLY A 304 5.97 -13.81 -0.60
C GLY A 304 5.33 -12.54 -0.05
N GLU A 305 5.96 -11.82 0.89
CA GLU A 305 5.46 -10.54 1.41
C GLU A 305 5.80 -9.37 0.46
N PHE A 306 6.89 -9.48 -0.29
CA PHE A 306 7.40 -8.42 -1.16
C PHE A 306 7.00 -8.59 -2.65
N ASP A 307 6.19 -9.61 -2.97
CA ASP A 307 5.73 -9.91 -4.33
C ASP A 307 4.64 -8.93 -4.79
N VAL A 308 5.06 -7.90 -5.52
CA VAL A 308 4.19 -6.86 -6.07
C VAL A 308 4.04 -6.97 -7.57
N VAL A 309 2.88 -6.55 -8.07
CA VAL A 309 2.60 -6.48 -9.50
C VAL A 309 3.49 -5.39 -10.13
N PRO A 310 4.18 -5.67 -11.25
CA PRO A 310 5.06 -4.70 -11.91
C PRO A 310 4.25 -3.68 -12.71
N LEU A 311 3.58 -2.77 -12.00
CA LEU A 311 2.75 -1.72 -12.58
C LEU A 311 3.61 -0.50 -12.85
N ASN A 312 4.13 -0.38 -14.07
CA ASN A 312 5.05 0.68 -14.43
C ASN A 312 4.34 2.00 -14.74
N SER A 313 3.06 1.94 -15.12
CA SER A 313 2.26 3.09 -15.53
C SER A 313 0.84 3.12 -14.95
N VAL A 314 0.12 4.22 -15.19
CA VAL A 314 -1.33 4.31 -14.90
C VAL A 314 -2.13 3.34 -15.76
N ALA A 315 -1.74 3.17 -17.03
CA ALA A 315 -2.37 2.24 -17.95
C ALA A 315 -2.23 0.79 -17.50
N ASP A 316 -1.04 0.37 -17.03
CA ASP A 316 -0.83 -1.00 -16.52
C ASP A 316 -1.75 -1.32 -15.35
N TYR A 317 -1.96 -0.33 -14.48
CA TYR A 317 -2.87 -0.48 -13.35
C TYR A 317 -4.35 -0.53 -13.77
N ALA A 318 -4.75 0.25 -14.79
CA ALA A 318 -6.09 0.14 -15.37
C ALA A 318 -6.31 -1.27 -15.96
N VAL A 319 -5.33 -1.79 -16.70
CA VAL A 319 -5.35 -3.15 -17.25
C VAL A 319 -5.51 -4.17 -16.13
N PHE A 320 -4.70 -4.09 -15.07
CA PHE A 320 -4.81 -4.95 -13.90
C PHE A 320 -6.21 -4.89 -13.27
N ARG A 321 -6.75 -3.70 -13.06
CA ARG A 321 -8.06 -3.51 -12.41
C ARG A 321 -9.20 -4.10 -13.22
N VAL A 322 -9.24 -3.84 -14.53
CA VAL A 322 -10.26 -4.41 -15.42
C VAL A 322 -10.11 -5.92 -15.51
N SER A 323 -8.87 -6.42 -15.54
CA SER A 323 -8.53 -7.84 -15.59
C SER A 323 -9.07 -8.58 -14.37
N GLU A 324 -8.89 -8.03 -13.17
CA GLU A 324 -9.43 -8.62 -11.94
C GLU A 324 -10.97 -8.57 -11.89
N TRP A 325 -11.57 -7.47 -12.34
CA TRP A 325 -13.03 -7.38 -12.44
C TRP A 325 -13.61 -8.40 -13.43
N LEU A 326 -13.01 -8.54 -14.61
CA LEU A 326 -13.42 -9.53 -15.62
C LEU A 326 -13.35 -10.96 -15.06
N HIS A 327 -12.29 -11.28 -14.31
CA HIS A 327 -12.13 -12.58 -13.68
C HIS A 327 -13.20 -12.86 -12.62
N GLN A 328 -13.72 -11.83 -11.95
CA GLN A 328 -14.82 -12.00 -10.98
C GLN A 328 -16.19 -12.17 -11.66
N GLU A 329 -16.38 -11.56 -12.84
CA GLU A 329 -17.66 -11.53 -13.55
C GLU A 329 -17.82 -12.60 -14.62
N VAL A 330 -16.74 -13.30 -14.98
CA VAL A 330 -16.81 -14.48 -15.86
C VAL A 330 -17.73 -15.53 -15.24
N GLY A 331 -18.66 -16.08 -16.03
CA GLY A 331 -19.71 -16.99 -15.56
C GLY A 331 -20.86 -16.36 -14.76
N ARG A 332 -20.77 -15.08 -14.35
CA ARG A 332 -21.84 -14.37 -13.60
C ARG A 332 -22.66 -13.43 -14.46
N THR A 333 -21.99 -12.78 -15.41
CA THR A 333 -22.56 -11.75 -16.28
C THR A 333 -22.24 -12.13 -17.72
N PRO A 334 -23.18 -12.10 -18.68
CA PRO A 334 -22.89 -12.37 -20.09
C PRO A 334 -21.80 -11.46 -20.68
N ALA A 335 -21.05 -11.93 -21.69
CA ALA A 335 -19.95 -11.18 -22.30
C ALA A 335 -20.42 -9.84 -22.91
N GLU A 336 -21.58 -9.82 -23.55
CA GLU A 336 -22.20 -8.60 -24.07
C GLU A 336 -22.47 -7.57 -22.95
N ASP A 337 -23.05 -8.02 -21.84
CA ASP A 337 -23.34 -7.17 -20.70
C ASP A 337 -22.07 -6.62 -20.08
N ARG A 338 -21.02 -7.43 -19.95
CA ARG A 338 -19.70 -6.93 -19.48
C ARG A 338 -19.14 -5.87 -20.42
N CYS A 339 -19.31 -6.01 -21.73
CA CYS A 339 -18.86 -5.02 -22.71
C CYS A 339 -19.60 -3.70 -22.53
N ARG A 340 -20.94 -3.74 -22.42
CA ARG A 340 -21.75 -2.56 -22.15
C ARG A 340 -21.35 -1.88 -20.84
N LEU A 341 -21.21 -2.65 -19.76
CA LEU A 341 -20.83 -2.13 -18.44
C LEU A 341 -19.44 -1.46 -18.45
N LEU A 342 -18.45 -2.08 -19.11
CA LEU A 342 -17.11 -1.50 -19.24
C LEU A 342 -17.11 -0.26 -20.13
N ARG A 343 -17.90 -0.24 -21.21
CA ARG A 343 -18.07 0.97 -22.03
C ARG A 343 -18.66 2.12 -21.22
N ASP A 344 -19.72 1.87 -20.44
CA ASP A 344 -20.30 2.88 -19.53
C ASP A 344 -19.24 3.36 -18.51
N TRP A 345 -18.46 2.43 -17.95
CA TRP A 345 -17.38 2.77 -17.02
C TRP A 345 -16.31 3.67 -17.67
N CYS A 346 -15.98 3.48 -18.94
CA CYS A 346 -15.03 4.34 -19.66
C CYS A 346 -15.55 5.75 -19.97
N GLN A 347 -16.86 6.03 -19.87
CA GLN A 347 -17.43 7.31 -20.30
C GLN A 347 -17.09 8.50 -19.39
N LEU A 348 -16.56 8.27 -18.17
CA LEU A 348 -16.13 9.33 -17.24
C LEU A 348 -17.19 10.43 -16.97
N GLU A 349 -18.49 10.09 -17.02
CA GLU A 349 -19.56 11.07 -16.84
C GLU A 349 -19.62 11.65 -15.40
N ASP A 350 -20.02 12.93 -15.30
CA ASP A 350 -20.29 13.68 -14.06
C ASP A 350 -19.11 13.96 -13.13
N GLY A 351 -17.93 14.32 -13.65
CA GLY A 351 -16.80 14.72 -12.79
C GLY A 351 -16.35 13.62 -11.81
N LYS A 352 -16.78 12.37 -12.05
CA LYS A 352 -16.38 11.19 -11.30
C LYS A 352 -15.08 10.67 -11.89
N PHE A 353 -13.97 11.17 -11.35
CA PHE A 353 -12.66 10.62 -11.62
C PHE A 353 -12.61 9.17 -11.14
N HIS A 354 -12.08 8.26 -11.98
CA HIS A 354 -11.69 6.94 -11.49
C HIS A 354 -10.45 7.11 -10.62
N GLN A 355 -10.60 6.83 -9.33
CA GLN A 355 -9.49 6.88 -8.38
C GLN A 355 -8.31 6.04 -8.88
N ASN A 356 -7.10 6.61 -8.78
CA ASN A 356 -5.82 6.04 -9.23
C ASN A 356 -5.65 5.94 -10.76
N LEU A 357 -6.58 6.46 -11.55
CA LEU A 357 -6.53 6.51 -13.01
C LEU A 357 -6.49 7.96 -13.53
N GLU A 358 -5.89 8.85 -12.75
CA GLU A 358 -5.77 10.27 -13.08
C GLU A 358 -5.04 10.45 -14.42
N GLY A 359 -5.57 11.33 -15.27
CA GLY A 359 -4.98 11.64 -16.58
C GLY A 359 -5.34 10.66 -17.71
N MET A 360 -6.04 9.55 -17.45
CA MET A 360 -6.49 8.66 -18.52
C MET A 360 -7.70 9.24 -19.26
N THR A 361 -7.64 9.23 -20.59
CA THR A 361 -8.78 9.54 -21.44
C THR A 361 -9.75 8.37 -21.54
N ARG A 362 -10.93 8.61 -22.11
CA ARG A 362 -11.89 7.54 -22.44
C ARG A 362 -11.24 6.49 -23.35
N GLU A 363 -10.48 6.93 -24.35
CA GLU A 363 -9.79 6.08 -25.31
C GLU A 363 -8.73 5.21 -24.61
N ASP A 364 -7.98 5.79 -23.67
CA ASP A 364 -6.99 5.06 -22.87
C ASP A 364 -7.66 3.97 -22.03
N LEU A 365 -8.81 4.27 -21.40
CA LEU A 365 -9.58 3.29 -20.62
C LEU A 365 -10.16 2.20 -21.50
N GLN A 366 -10.69 2.52 -22.69
CA GLN A 366 -11.16 1.51 -23.64
C GLN A 366 -10.01 0.59 -24.10
N LYS A 367 -8.83 1.16 -24.37
CA LYS A 367 -7.63 0.39 -24.72
C LYS A 367 -7.23 -0.54 -23.57
N ALA A 368 -7.18 -0.03 -22.34
CA ALA A 368 -6.87 -0.82 -21.16
C ALA A 368 -7.90 -1.96 -20.95
N CYS A 369 -9.19 -1.68 -21.13
CA CYS A 369 -10.24 -2.70 -21.05
C CYS A 369 -10.06 -3.79 -22.11
N ARG A 370 -9.77 -3.42 -23.36
CA ARG A 370 -9.51 -4.38 -24.43
C ARG A 370 -8.28 -5.23 -24.13
N GLU A 371 -7.19 -4.61 -23.70
CA GLU A 371 -5.94 -5.30 -23.37
C GLU A 371 -6.13 -6.28 -22.22
N ALA A 372 -6.76 -5.84 -21.12
CA ALA A 372 -7.11 -6.67 -19.98
C ALA A 372 -7.96 -7.88 -20.37
N TRP A 373 -8.98 -7.65 -21.21
CA TRP A 373 -9.89 -8.70 -21.63
C TRP A 373 -9.21 -9.71 -22.53
N MET A 374 -8.48 -9.25 -23.55
CA MET A 374 -7.71 -10.16 -24.41
C MET A 374 -6.70 -10.99 -23.61
N GLY A 375 -6.01 -10.36 -22.63
CA GLY A 375 -5.09 -11.05 -21.72
C GLY A 375 -5.79 -12.11 -20.86
N LYS A 376 -6.90 -11.78 -20.20
CA LYS A 376 -7.66 -12.74 -19.37
C LYS A 376 -8.27 -13.86 -20.20
N THR A 377 -8.80 -13.57 -21.39
CA THR A 377 -9.30 -14.61 -22.30
C THR A 377 -8.21 -15.63 -22.64
N HIS A 378 -6.98 -15.17 -22.87
CA HIS A 378 -5.83 -16.06 -23.06
C HIS A 378 -5.58 -16.93 -21.81
N ASN A 379 -5.53 -16.32 -20.63
CA ASN A 379 -5.29 -17.03 -19.37
C ASN A 379 -6.42 -18.03 -19.01
N TRP A 380 -7.67 -17.69 -19.29
CA TRP A 380 -8.83 -18.54 -19.02
C TRP A 380 -8.81 -19.84 -19.81
N LYS A 381 -8.22 -19.83 -21.00
CA LYS A 381 -8.01 -21.05 -21.80
C LYS A 381 -7.31 -22.15 -21.02
N GLU A 382 -6.42 -21.77 -20.10
CA GLU A 382 -5.62 -22.69 -19.31
C GLU A 382 -6.20 -22.93 -17.91
N THR A 383 -7.11 -22.08 -17.44
CA THR A 383 -7.48 -22.00 -16.01
C THR A 383 -8.97 -22.15 -15.71
N LEU A 384 -9.87 -22.01 -16.68
CA LEU A 384 -11.32 -22.08 -16.47
C LEU A 384 -11.98 -23.20 -17.27
N ASP A 385 -13.03 -23.78 -16.68
CA ASP A 385 -13.92 -24.73 -17.34
C ASP A 385 -14.65 -24.08 -18.53
N LEU A 386 -14.66 -24.76 -19.68
CA LEU A 386 -15.29 -24.33 -20.93
C LEU A 386 -16.81 -24.12 -20.82
N THR A 387 -17.47 -24.65 -19.78
CA THR A 387 -18.90 -24.44 -19.54
C THR A 387 -19.23 -23.04 -19.02
N MET A 388 -18.24 -22.28 -18.53
CA MET A 388 -18.45 -20.97 -17.91
C MET A 388 -18.21 -19.78 -18.85
N TRP A 389 -17.64 -20.00 -20.04
CA TRP A 389 -17.24 -18.94 -20.96
C TRP A 389 -17.02 -19.46 -22.39
N SER A 390 -17.00 -18.56 -23.37
CA SER A 390 -16.77 -18.90 -24.78
C SER A 390 -15.66 -18.03 -25.37
N TRP A 391 -14.54 -18.65 -25.77
CA TRP A 391 -13.41 -17.93 -26.39
C TRP A 391 -13.85 -17.00 -27.53
N THR A 392 -14.69 -17.49 -28.43
CA THR A 392 -15.16 -16.74 -29.59
C THR A 392 -15.97 -15.52 -29.17
N GLU A 393 -16.87 -15.69 -28.19
CA GLU A 393 -17.68 -14.58 -27.68
C GLU A 393 -16.84 -13.56 -26.90
N GLU A 394 -15.93 -14.02 -26.04
CA GLU A 394 -15.03 -13.14 -25.28
C GLU A 394 -14.18 -12.28 -26.22
N VAL A 395 -13.54 -12.88 -27.22
CA VAL A 395 -12.71 -12.15 -28.20
C VAL A 395 -13.56 -11.20 -29.05
N TYR A 396 -14.78 -11.60 -29.41
CA TYR A 396 -15.69 -10.74 -30.16
C TYR A 396 -16.02 -9.47 -29.35
N TRP A 397 -16.50 -9.62 -28.13
CA TRP A 397 -16.92 -8.49 -27.29
C TRP A 397 -15.75 -7.63 -26.81
N ALA A 398 -14.57 -8.23 -26.56
CA ALA A 398 -13.35 -7.47 -26.25
C ALA A 398 -12.95 -6.51 -27.39
N LYS A 399 -13.16 -6.90 -28.66
CA LYS A 399 -12.92 -6.01 -29.81
C LYS A 399 -13.98 -4.91 -29.90
N LYS A 400 -15.24 -5.22 -29.57
CA LYS A 400 -16.33 -4.25 -29.59
C LYS A 400 -16.11 -3.08 -28.64
N ILE A 401 -15.39 -3.21 -27.52
CA ILE A 401 -15.13 -2.09 -26.60
C ILE A 401 -14.61 -0.82 -27.29
N MET A 402 -13.80 -0.97 -28.34
CA MET A 402 -13.17 0.13 -29.08
C MET A 402 -14.07 0.75 -30.16
N GLU A 403 -15.19 0.12 -30.51
CA GLU A 403 -16.10 0.65 -31.53
C GLU A 403 -16.96 1.79 -30.96
N SER A 404 -17.31 2.76 -31.81
CA SER A 404 -18.26 3.83 -31.50
C SER A 404 -19.64 3.25 -31.18
N PHE A 405 -20.44 3.93 -30.34
CA PHE A 405 -21.78 3.50 -29.95
C PHE A 405 -22.81 3.52 -31.10
N ASP A 406 -22.45 4.12 -32.25
CA ASP A 406 -23.34 4.36 -33.38
C ASP A 406 -23.34 3.24 -34.45
N SER A 407 -22.99 2.01 -34.10
CA SER A 407 -23.05 0.85 -35.04
C SER A 407 -24.13 -0.17 -34.70
#